data_AF-A0A963MKA0-F1
#
_entry.id   AF-A0A963MKA0-F1
#
_cell.length_a   1.000
_cell.length_b   1.000
_cell.length_c   1.000
_cell.angle_alpha   90.00
_cell.angle_beta   90.00
_cell.angle_gamma   90.00
#
_symmetry.space_group_name_H-M   'P 1'
#
loop_
_entity.id
_entity.type
_entity.pdbx_description
1 polymer ?
#
loop_
_entity_poly.entity_id
_entity_poly.type
_entity_poly.pdbx_seq_one_letter_code
_entity_poly.pdbx_strand_id
1 'polypeptide(L)'
;MKLTSSSFNDGQQIPGDFAFCVVDPAHHVCLGSNRNPQLAWSGAPPGTQSFALICHDPDVPSKGDDVNQEDRTVPASLPRVDFFHWVLFDLPASLHEIGEGEFCNDVTPRGKPGPHAPHDARQGINDYTGWFDADNDMRGDYYGYDGPCPPWNDEIVHHYVFTLFALDVATLDV
;
A
#
# COMPACT_ATOMS: atom_id res chain seq x y z
N MET A 1 7.85 15.53 -13.86
CA MET A 1 7.42 14.13 -13.78
C MET A 1 5.93 14.06 -13.51
N LYS A 2 5.23 13.10 -14.10
CA LYS A 2 3.80 12.86 -13.93
C LYS A 2 3.58 11.37 -13.68
N LEU A 3 2.79 11.03 -12.66
CA LEU A 3 2.29 9.68 -12.37
C LEU A 3 0.82 9.58 -12.78
N THR A 4 0.42 8.45 -13.34
CA THR A 4 -0.94 8.16 -13.80
C THR A 4 -1.30 6.70 -13.53
N SER A 5 -2.59 6.40 -13.46
CA SER A 5 -3.10 5.04 -13.35
C SER A 5 -4.28 4.82 -14.31
N SER A 6 -4.38 3.64 -14.91
CA SER A 6 -5.59 3.18 -15.59
C SER A 6 -6.56 2.46 -14.65
N SER A 7 -6.13 2.13 -13.43
CA SER A 7 -6.92 1.42 -12.42
C SER A 7 -7.91 2.34 -11.70
N PHE A 8 -7.51 3.58 -11.44
CA PHE A 8 -8.37 4.64 -10.88
C PHE A 8 -7.77 6.04 -11.14
N ASN A 9 -8.59 7.08 -11.01
CA ASN A 9 -8.14 8.47 -11.13
C ASN A 9 -7.78 9.06 -9.77
N ASP A 10 -6.94 10.10 -9.78
CA ASP A 10 -6.59 10.87 -8.58
C ASP A 10 -7.84 11.40 -7.84
N GLY A 11 -7.84 11.26 -6.52
CA GLY A 11 -8.96 11.61 -5.65
C GLY A 11 -10.22 10.75 -5.79
N GLN A 12 -10.20 9.67 -6.58
CA GLN A 12 -11.33 8.73 -6.69
C GLN A 12 -11.15 7.54 -5.74
N GLN A 13 -12.25 6.84 -5.48
CA GLN A 13 -12.25 5.60 -4.71
C GLN A 13 -11.35 4.55 -5.39
N ILE A 14 -10.52 3.88 -4.59
CA ILE A 14 -9.75 2.72 -5.03
C ILE A 14 -10.71 1.52 -5.17
N PRO A 15 -10.82 0.90 -6.36
CA PRO A 15 -11.62 -0.31 -6.54
C PRO A 15 -11.18 -1.45 -5.64
N GLY A 16 -12.13 -2.29 -5.21
CA GLY A 16 -11.90 -3.39 -4.28
C GLY A 16 -10.89 -4.44 -4.78
N ASP A 17 -10.66 -4.53 -6.09
CA ASP A 17 -9.61 -5.37 -6.67
C ASP A 17 -8.20 -4.99 -6.18
N PHE A 18 -8.02 -3.73 -5.80
CA PHE A 18 -6.75 -3.21 -5.28
C PHE A 18 -6.76 -3.03 -3.77
N ALA A 19 -7.76 -3.57 -3.07
CA ALA A 19 -7.86 -3.48 -1.61
C ALA A 19 -7.50 -4.80 -0.94
N PHE A 20 -6.89 -4.71 0.25
CA PHE A 20 -6.60 -5.87 1.08
C PHE A 20 -7.91 -6.45 1.65
N CYS A 21 -8.88 -5.59 1.97
CA CYS A 21 -10.24 -6.01 2.29
C CYS A 21 -11.29 -5.16 1.59
N VAL A 22 -12.49 -5.73 1.45
CA VAL A 22 -13.68 -5.09 0.90
C VAL A 22 -14.83 -5.23 1.88
N VAL A 23 -15.84 -4.38 1.76
CA VAL A 23 -17.04 -4.41 2.62
C VAL A 23 -17.79 -5.72 2.41
N ASP A 24 -18.10 -6.41 3.51
CA ASP A 24 -18.93 -7.61 3.57
C ASP A 24 -20.15 -7.36 4.46
N PRO A 25 -21.39 -7.52 3.94
CA PRO A 25 -22.58 -7.24 4.73
C PRO A 25 -22.79 -8.16 5.95
N ALA A 26 -22.14 -9.32 6.01
CA ALA A 26 -22.31 -10.28 7.10
C ALA A 26 -21.21 -10.18 8.17
N HIS A 27 -19.99 -9.78 7.78
CA HIS A 27 -18.81 -9.75 8.64
C HIS A 27 -18.12 -8.37 8.70
N HIS A 28 -18.79 -7.33 8.20
CA HIS A 28 -18.28 -5.97 7.95
C HIS A 28 -17.23 -5.88 6.85
N VAL A 29 -16.25 -6.77 6.84
CA VAL A 29 -15.21 -6.88 5.81
C VAL A 29 -14.89 -8.34 5.46
N CYS A 30 -14.44 -8.57 4.23
CA CYS A 30 -13.80 -9.81 3.81
C CYS A 30 -12.54 -9.49 2.98
N LEU A 31 -11.66 -10.48 2.76
CA LEU A 31 -10.43 -10.26 1.99
C LEU A 31 -10.77 -9.86 0.55
N GLY A 32 -10.07 -8.85 0.05
CA GLY A 32 -10.12 -8.42 -1.35
C GLY A 32 -9.09 -9.15 -2.20
N SER A 33 -9.06 -8.83 -3.50
CA SER A 33 -8.08 -9.39 -4.44
C SER A 33 -6.66 -8.86 -4.19
N ASN A 34 -6.52 -7.75 -3.45
CA ASN A 34 -5.25 -7.17 -3.02
C ASN A 34 -4.24 -6.97 -4.16
N ARG A 35 -4.70 -6.63 -5.37
CA ARG A 35 -3.81 -6.41 -6.51
C ARG A 35 -3.14 -5.05 -6.36
N ASN A 36 -1.86 -4.89 -6.66
CA ASN A 36 -1.33 -3.53 -6.83
C ASN A 36 -2.02 -2.87 -8.05
N PRO A 37 -2.32 -1.57 -8.01
CA PRO A 37 -2.87 -0.89 -9.17
C PRO A 37 -1.83 -0.74 -10.28
N GLN A 38 -2.30 -0.53 -11.50
CA GLN A 38 -1.47 -0.09 -12.61
C GLN A 38 -0.95 1.32 -12.30
N LEU A 39 0.33 1.54 -12.56
CA LEU A 39 0.97 2.85 -12.38
C LEU A 39 1.91 3.09 -13.55
N ALA A 40 1.73 4.19 -14.27
CA ALA A 40 2.63 4.63 -15.33
C ALA A 40 3.11 6.05 -15.10
N TRP A 41 4.34 6.35 -15.50
CA TRP A 41 4.94 7.67 -15.32
C TRP A 41 5.72 8.15 -16.53
N SER A 42 5.85 9.47 -16.62
CA SER A 42 6.58 10.14 -17.70
C SER A 42 7.22 11.44 -17.23
N GLY A 43 8.15 11.95 -18.04
CA GLY A 43 8.82 13.23 -17.78
C GLY A 43 9.71 13.19 -16.53
N ALA A 44 10.42 12.08 -16.32
CA ALA A 44 11.48 11.99 -15.31
C ALA A 44 12.61 13.00 -15.63
N PRO A 45 13.20 13.67 -14.62
CA PRO A 45 14.28 14.62 -14.85
C PRO A 45 15.52 13.97 -15.50
N PRO A 46 16.32 14.72 -16.29
CA PRO A 46 17.64 14.25 -16.73
C PRO A 46 18.51 13.86 -15.54
N GLY A 47 19.25 12.75 -15.66
CA GLY A 47 20.09 12.22 -14.58
C GLY A 47 19.38 11.22 -13.66
N THR A 48 18.09 10.92 -13.88
CA THR A 48 17.41 9.82 -13.17
C THR A 48 18.09 8.49 -13.47
N GLN A 49 18.49 7.76 -12.43
CA GLN A 49 19.14 6.45 -12.50
C GLN A 49 18.26 5.32 -11.97
N SER A 50 17.33 5.62 -11.06
CA SER A 50 16.31 4.69 -10.58
C SER A 50 15.05 5.43 -10.12
N PHE A 51 14.00 4.68 -9.80
CA PHE A 51 12.81 5.18 -9.13
C PHE A 51 12.56 4.48 -7.79
N ALA A 52 11.90 5.18 -6.89
CA ALA A 52 11.26 4.61 -5.71
C ALA A 52 9.78 4.99 -5.67
N LEU A 53 8.93 4.08 -5.21
CA LEU A 53 7.49 4.24 -5.09
C LEU A 53 7.10 3.95 -3.63
N ILE A 54 6.33 4.85 -3.05
CA ILE A 54 5.75 4.69 -1.71
C ILE A 54 4.24 4.84 -1.82
N CYS A 55 3.48 3.93 -1.23
CA CYS A 55 2.07 4.11 -0.90
C CYS A 55 1.95 4.25 0.62
N HIS A 56 1.43 5.37 1.10
CA HIS A 56 1.14 5.57 2.52
C HIS A 56 -0.28 6.09 2.74
N ASP A 57 -0.84 5.74 3.89
CA ASP A 57 -2.12 6.18 4.41
C ASP A 57 -1.85 7.07 5.65
N PRO A 58 -2.05 8.40 5.56
CA PRO A 58 -1.83 9.31 6.69
C PRO A 58 -3.01 9.38 7.66
N ASP A 59 -4.10 8.63 7.40
CA ASP A 59 -5.38 8.74 8.10
C ASP A 59 -5.59 7.60 9.12
N VAL A 60 -4.58 6.74 9.32
CA VAL A 60 -4.69 5.60 10.25
C VAL A 60 -4.83 6.07 11.70
N PRO A 61 -5.77 5.50 12.48
CA PRO A 61 -5.93 5.81 13.90
C PRO A 61 -4.63 5.64 14.68
N SER A 62 -4.19 6.68 15.41
CA SER A 62 -2.99 6.60 16.27
C SER A 62 -3.10 5.59 17.42
N LYS A 63 -4.31 5.07 17.67
CA LYS A 63 -4.62 4.03 18.67
C LYS A 63 -5.68 3.09 18.13
N GLY A 64 -5.51 1.80 18.37
CA GLY A 64 -6.44 0.75 17.94
C GLY A 64 -7.56 0.41 18.91
N ASP A 65 -7.68 1.12 20.04
CA ASP A 65 -8.55 0.73 21.17
C ASP A 65 -10.03 0.52 20.81
N ASP A 66 -10.55 1.24 19.81
CA ASP A 66 -11.94 1.17 19.33
C ASP A 66 -12.04 0.66 17.87
N VAL A 67 -10.93 0.30 17.23
CA VAL A 67 -10.91 -0.14 15.82
C VAL A 67 -11.64 -1.48 15.67
N ASN A 68 -12.54 -1.55 14.68
CA ASN A 68 -13.24 -2.77 14.28
C ASN A 68 -14.04 -3.44 15.40
N GLN A 69 -14.66 -2.65 16.28
CA GLN A 69 -15.46 -3.15 17.41
C GLN A 69 -16.92 -2.73 17.28
N GLU A 70 -17.81 -3.69 17.55
CA GLU A 70 -19.25 -3.43 17.67
C GLU A 70 -19.53 -2.39 18.75
N ASP A 71 -20.54 -1.56 18.49
CA ASP A 71 -20.98 -0.47 19.39
C ASP A 71 -19.91 0.60 19.68
N ARG A 72 -18.79 0.58 18.94
CA ARG A 72 -17.71 1.59 19.00
C ARG A 72 -17.58 2.35 17.69
N THR A 73 -16.98 3.52 17.77
CA THR A 73 -16.68 4.37 16.62
C THR A 73 -15.29 4.95 16.81
N VAL A 74 -14.50 4.98 15.73
CA VAL A 74 -13.23 5.69 15.73
C VAL A 74 -13.50 7.15 15.36
N PRO A 75 -13.38 8.10 16.32
CA PRO A 75 -13.85 9.45 16.09
C PRO A 75 -12.93 10.20 15.11
N ALA A 76 -13.50 11.08 14.29
CA ALA A 76 -12.74 11.93 13.37
C ALA A 76 -11.71 12.82 14.08
N SER A 77 -11.92 13.08 15.38
CA SER A 77 -11.00 13.86 16.23
C SER A 77 -9.80 13.06 16.77
N LEU A 78 -9.78 11.73 16.63
CA LEU A 78 -8.63 10.92 17.03
C LEU A 78 -7.41 11.31 16.17
N PRO A 79 -6.23 11.55 16.76
CA PRO A 79 -5.02 11.83 15.98
C PRO A 79 -4.71 10.68 15.03
N ARG A 80 -4.21 11.02 13.84
CA ARG A 80 -3.85 10.06 12.79
C ARG A 80 -2.34 9.91 12.66
N VAL A 81 -1.90 8.78 12.11
CA VAL A 81 -0.49 8.43 11.87
C VAL A 81 -0.33 7.84 10.48
N ASP A 82 0.90 7.90 9.96
CA ASP A 82 1.24 7.25 8.69
C ASP A 82 1.23 5.74 8.85
N PHE A 83 0.71 5.07 7.82
CA PHE A 83 0.79 3.64 7.61
C PHE A 83 1.28 3.36 6.19
N PHE A 84 2.41 2.68 6.06
CA PHE A 84 3.02 2.37 4.77
C PHE A 84 2.44 1.07 4.22
N HIS A 85 1.77 1.19 3.08
CA HIS A 85 1.13 0.09 2.35
C HIS A 85 2.04 -0.51 1.26
N TRP A 86 3.01 0.25 0.77
CA TRP A 86 3.96 -0.22 -0.23
C TRP A 86 5.24 0.59 -0.16
N VAL A 87 6.39 -0.10 -0.11
CA VAL A 87 7.72 0.50 -0.26
C VAL A 87 8.45 -0.29 -1.34
N LEU A 88 8.77 0.35 -2.45
CA LEU A 88 9.44 -0.23 -3.62
C LEU A 88 10.54 0.72 -4.08
N PHE A 89 11.74 0.21 -4.30
CA PHE A 89 12.91 1.01 -4.66
C PHE A 89 13.85 0.26 -5.60
N ASP A 90 14.80 0.99 -6.17
CA ASP A 90 15.73 0.55 -7.21
C ASP A 90 15.03 0.07 -8.50
N LEU A 91 13.84 0.60 -8.78
CA LEU A 91 13.21 0.39 -10.08
C LEU A 91 14.11 1.01 -11.16
N PRO A 92 14.44 0.28 -12.24
CA PRO A 92 15.40 0.77 -13.22
C PRO A 92 14.87 2.03 -13.93
N ALA A 93 15.74 2.98 -14.27
CA ALA A 93 15.35 4.22 -14.96
C ALA A 93 14.63 4.01 -16.30
N SER A 94 14.80 2.83 -16.93
CA SER A 94 14.10 2.43 -18.15
C SER A 94 12.67 1.94 -17.93
N LEU A 95 12.27 1.68 -16.69
CA LEU A 95 10.90 1.29 -16.35
C LEU A 95 10.03 2.55 -16.30
N HIS A 96 8.86 2.48 -16.94
CA HIS A 96 7.91 3.58 -17.04
C HIS A 96 6.48 3.18 -16.69
N GLU A 97 6.27 1.90 -16.35
CA GLU A 97 4.98 1.33 -16.03
C GLU A 97 5.15 0.11 -15.12
N ILE A 98 4.20 -0.05 -14.21
CA ILE A 98 3.93 -1.25 -13.43
C ILE A 98 2.50 -1.68 -13.77
N GLY A 99 2.32 -2.94 -14.16
CA GLY A 99 1.02 -3.52 -14.47
C GLY A 99 0.20 -3.81 -13.22
N GLU A 100 -1.12 -3.92 -13.40
CA GLU A 100 -2.01 -4.38 -12.33
C GLU A 100 -1.63 -5.78 -11.86
N GLY A 101 -1.50 -5.96 -10.56
CA GLY A 101 -1.22 -7.27 -9.99
C GLY A 101 0.21 -7.76 -10.17
N GLU A 102 1.10 -6.97 -10.78
CA GLU A 102 2.46 -7.39 -11.11
C GLU A 102 3.33 -7.66 -9.87
N PHE A 103 3.18 -6.86 -8.82
CA PHE A 103 3.93 -6.96 -7.57
C PHE A 103 3.16 -7.61 -6.43
N CYS A 104 1.83 -7.63 -6.53
CA CYS A 104 0.95 -8.31 -5.58
C CYS A 104 -0.35 -8.67 -6.29
N ASN A 105 -0.82 -9.92 -6.19
CA ASN A 105 -2.05 -10.37 -6.86
C ASN A 105 -3.00 -11.16 -5.94
N ASP A 106 -2.73 -11.21 -4.63
CA ASP A 106 -3.59 -11.84 -3.63
C ASP A 106 -3.19 -11.39 -2.21
N VAL A 107 -4.07 -11.62 -1.24
CA VAL A 107 -3.71 -11.58 0.17
C VAL A 107 -2.89 -12.82 0.51
N THR A 108 -1.70 -12.62 1.06
CA THR A 108 -0.85 -13.74 1.53
C THR A 108 -0.80 -13.74 3.05
N PRO A 109 -1.43 -14.72 3.73
CA PRO A 109 -1.29 -14.89 5.17
C PRO A 109 0.17 -15.02 5.56
N ARG A 110 0.59 -14.37 6.64
CA ARG A 110 1.99 -14.32 7.09
C ARG A 110 2.93 -13.51 6.18
N GLY A 111 2.36 -12.70 5.31
CA GLY A 111 3.10 -11.75 4.48
C GLY A 111 3.75 -12.38 3.25
N LYS A 112 4.68 -11.63 2.65
CA LYS A 112 5.31 -11.94 1.36
C LYS A 112 6.82 -11.90 1.50
N PRO A 113 7.57 -12.74 0.77
CA PRO A 113 9.02 -12.70 0.83
C PRO A 113 9.59 -11.41 0.22
N GLY A 114 10.79 -11.04 0.65
CA GLY A 114 11.56 -9.95 0.09
C GLY A 114 13.04 -10.04 0.49
N PRO A 115 13.86 -9.02 0.19
CA PRO A 115 13.47 -7.78 -0.49
C PRO A 115 13.37 -7.92 -2.01
N HIS A 116 13.86 -9.01 -2.61
CA HIS A 116 13.91 -9.17 -4.08
C HIS A 116 12.51 -9.10 -4.71
N ALA A 117 12.37 -8.33 -5.78
CA ALA A 117 11.12 -8.10 -6.50
C ALA A 117 11.34 -8.14 -8.03
N PRO A 118 10.27 -8.12 -8.84
CA PRO A 118 10.40 -7.98 -10.30
C PRO A 118 11.27 -6.80 -10.72
N HIS A 119 11.82 -6.87 -11.94
CA HIS A 119 12.71 -5.85 -12.54
C HIS A 119 14.00 -5.58 -11.77
N ASP A 120 14.51 -6.58 -11.04
CA ASP A 120 15.68 -6.46 -10.16
C ASP A 120 15.52 -5.38 -9.07
N ALA A 121 14.29 -4.93 -8.82
CA ALA A 121 13.96 -3.97 -7.79
C ALA A 121 13.95 -4.63 -6.40
N ARG A 122 13.85 -3.79 -5.36
CA ARG A 122 13.73 -4.21 -3.97
C ARG A 122 12.47 -3.65 -3.33
N GLN A 123 11.81 -4.45 -2.50
CA GLN A 123 10.68 -4.04 -1.68
C GLN A 123 11.09 -3.95 -0.21
N GLY A 124 10.52 -2.97 0.49
CA GLY A 124 10.64 -2.85 1.94
C GLY A 124 9.55 -3.64 2.66
N ILE A 125 9.73 -3.76 3.97
CA ILE A 125 8.69 -4.22 4.90
C ILE A 125 7.65 -3.09 5.05
N ASN A 126 6.37 -3.45 4.95
CA ASN A 126 5.23 -2.56 5.13
C ASN A 126 4.61 -2.74 6.54
N ASP A 127 3.71 -1.84 6.91
CA ASP A 127 3.19 -1.76 8.30
C ASP A 127 2.20 -2.87 8.66
N TYR A 128 1.72 -3.68 7.70
CA TYR A 128 0.95 -4.88 8.03
C TYR A 128 1.74 -5.88 8.88
N THR A 129 3.07 -5.84 8.80
CA THR A 129 3.98 -6.64 9.66
C THR A 129 3.77 -6.32 11.13
N GLY A 130 3.70 -5.03 11.48
CA GLY A 130 3.42 -4.59 12.84
C GLY A 130 1.95 -4.79 13.21
N TRP A 131 1.03 -4.53 12.27
CA TRP A 131 -0.41 -4.68 12.47
C TRP A 131 -0.81 -6.09 12.89
N PHE A 132 -0.25 -7.11 12.24
CA PHE A 132 -0.58 -8.51 12.48
C PHE A 132 0.30 -9.23 13.52
N ASP A 133 1.15 -8.52 14.27
CA ASP A 133 2.10 -9.18 15.19
C ASP A 133 1.41 -10.05 16.26
N ALA A 134 0.21 -9.65 16.70
CA ALA A 134 -0.59 -10.38 17.68
C ALA A 134 -1.55 -11.44 17.07
N ASP A 135 -1.67 -11.52 15.74
CA ASP A 135 -2.55 -12.45 15.05
C ASP A 135 -1.77 -13.72 14.65
N ASN A 136 -2.11 -14.88 15.21
CA ASN A 136 -1.35 -16.10 14.94
C ASN A 136 -1.47 -16.62 13.50
N ASP A 137 -2.55 -16.30 12.80
CA ASP A 137 -2.79 -16.73 11.43
C ASP A 137 -2.12 -15.79 10.43
N MET A 138 -2.02 -14.51 10.79
CA MET A 138 -1.49 -13.46 9.92
C MET A 138 -0.06 -13.01 10.25
N ARG A 139 0.45 -13.21 11.48
CA ARG A 139 1.80 -12.76 11.85
C ARG A 139 2.87 -13.28 10.89
N GLY A 140 3.66 -12.35 10.36
CA GLY A 140 4.81 -12.60 9.49
C GLY A 140 5.35 -11.29 8.89
N ASP A 141 6.32 -11.40 7.98
CA ASP A 141 6.95 -10.24 7.34
C ASP A 141 6.22 -9.90 6.04
N TYR A 142 5.64 -8.71 5.98
CA TYR A 142 4.88 -8.21 4.83
C TYR A 142 5.76 -7.32 3.97
N TYR A 143 6.37 -7.89 2.93
CA TYR A 143 7.07 -7.12 1.90
C TYR A 143 6.12 -6.69 0.78
N GLY A 144 6.37 -5.50 0.23
CA GLY A 144 5.68 -5.02 -0.97
C GLY A 144 4.30 -4.44 -0.70
N TYR A 145 3.41 -4.55 -1.69
CA TYR A 145 2.08 -3.95 -1.64
C TYR A 145 1.11 -4.79 -0.82
N ASP A 146 0.44 -4.15 0.14
CA ASP A 146 -0.82 -4.62 0.72
C ASP A 146 -1.78 -3.44 0.77
N GLY A 147 -2.94 -3.57 0.12
CA GLY A 147 -3.82 -2.45 -0.20
C GLY A 147 -4.65 -1.94 0.98
N PRO A 148 -5.60 -1.04 0.70
CA PRO A 148 -6.55 -0.51 1.68
C PRO A 148 -7.29 -1.59 2.48
N CYS A 149 -7.41 -1.36 3.79
CA CYS A 149 -8.36 -2.05 4.66
C CYS A 149 -8.68 -1.16 5.88
N PRO A 150 -9.31 0.01 5.67
CA PRO A 150 -9.58 0.94 6.76
C PRO A 150 -10.59 0.33 7.76
N PRO A 151 -10.59 0.76 9.03
CA PRO A 151 -11.56 0.32 10.01
C PRO A 151 -13.00 0.55 9.52
N TRP A 152 -13.86 -0.46 9.65
CA TRP A 152 -15.25 -0.33 9.19
C TRP A 152 -16.09 0.64 10.03
N ASN A 153 -15.58 1.01 11.22
CA ASN A 153 -16.21 1.95 12.14
C ASN A 153 -15.47 3.30 12.26
N ASP A 154 -14.66 3.68 11.26
CA ASP A 154 -14.05 5.02 11.22
C ASP A 154 -15.02 6.08 10.70
N GLU A 155 -15.00 7.26 11.32
CA GLU A 155 -15.80 8.41 10.90
C GLU A 155 -15.23 9.13 9.68
N ILE A 156 -13.96 8.87 9.33
CA ILE A 156 -13.29 9.51 8.19
C ILE A 156 -13.01 8.52 7.05
N VAL A 157 -12.94 9.06 5.83
CA VAL A 157 -12.41 8.35 4.67
C VAL A 157 -10.90 8.44 4.69
N HIS A 158 -10.22 7.30 4.54
CA HIS A 158 -8.77 7.23 4.42
C HIS A 158 -8.32 7.58 2.99
N HIS A 159 -7.16 8.22 2.89
CA HIS A 159 -6.48 8.54 1.63
C HIS A 159 -5.24 7.67 1.48
N TYR A 160 -5.04 7.09 0.30
CA TYR A 160 -3.86 6.28 -0.01
C TYR A 160 -3.02 7.01 -1.04
N VAL A 161 -1.88 7.54 -0.60
CA VAL A 161 -1.04 8.45 -1.38
C VAL A 161 0.12 7.70 -2.00
N PHE A 162 0.06 7.51 -3.33
CA PHE A 162 1.14 6.94 -4.13
C PHE A 162 2.10 8.05 -4.57
N THR A 163 3.34 8.00 -4.09
CA THR A 163 4.39 8.96 -4.42
C THR A 163 5.54 8.27 -5.15
N LEU A 164 5.83 8.75 -6.36
CA LEU A 164 6.97 8.30 -7.16
C LEU A 164 8.13 9.30 -7.04
N PHE A 165 9.30 8.80 -6.72
CA PHE A 165 10.56 9.55 -6.63
C PHE A 165 11.47 9.15 -7.78
N ALA A 166 12.09 10.14 -8.43
CA ALA A 166 13.17 9.93 -9.38
C ALA A 166 14.51 10.18 -8.66
N LEU A 167 15.40 9.19 -8.68
CA LEU A 167 16.64 9.21 -7.90
C LEU A 167 17.85 9.37 -8.82
N ASP A 168 18.88 10.06 -8.33
CA ASP A 168 20.16 10.27 -9.02
C ASP A 168 21.18 9.15 -8.76
N VAL A 169 20.76 8.05 -8.14
CA VAL A 169 21.53 6.83 -7.92
C VAL A 169 20.79 5.62 -8.47
N ALA A 170 21.54 4.61 -8.93
CA ALA A 170 20.94 3.38 -9.46
C ALA A 170 20.41 2.44 -8.36
N THR A 171 21.00 2.51 -7.16
CA THR A 171 20.69 1.63 -6.03
C THR A 171 20.84 2.40 -4.72
N LEU A 172 19.87 2.28 -3.82
CA LEU A 172 19.92 2.85 -2.47
C LEU A 172 20.78 2.00 -1.51
N ASP A 173 21.52 2.65 -0.61
CA ASP A 173 22.25 1.96 0.47
C ASP A 173 21.35 1.89 1.72
N VAL A 174 20.56 0.81 1.78
CA VAL A 174 19.54 0.54 2.82
C VAL A 174 19.62 -0.90 3.30
#